data_AF-A0AAW3D563-F1
#
_entry.id   AF-A0AAW3D563-F1
#
_cell.length_a   1.000
_cell.length_b   1.000
_cell.length_c   1.000
_cell.angle_alpha   90.00
_cell.angle_beta   90.00
_cell.angle_gamma   90.00
#
_symmetry.space_group_name_H-M   'P 1'
#
loop_
_entity.id
_entity.type
_entity.pdbx_description
1 polymer ?
#
loop_
_entity_poly.entity_id
_entity_poly.type
_entity_poly.pdbx_seq_one_letter_code
_entity_poly.pdbx_strand_id
1 'polypeptide(L)'
;MIKGEVAIQGNSKQNVARLRLGFADDLFGYSISLGYPEPSLLAFSLDPEIKRETIWAGDVYKAPSVLVDRTGPLVKVRDGRKWEVIEQYTPDFESIFTQAVYIDKTPEIIRLREKVKGWRFYDHFRSDKDAPARLPQLGTRTPVLSQDGHDLAAALQTIIEIGDSQALVETIEDAFPGTKLGIKMYENGHFIVELYQQGLLRPLSASELSDGTLR
;
A
#
# COMPACT_ATOMS: atom_id res chain seq x y z
N MET A 1 39.34 29.18 -18.54
CA MET A 1 38.56 29.08 -17.28
C MET A 1 37.60 30.26 -17.23
N ILE A 2 36.31 30.02 -17.41
CA ILE A 2 35.28 31.05 -17.20
C ILE A 2 34.92 30.98 -15.71
N LYS A 3 35.16 32.05 -14.95
CA LYS A 3 34.76 32.15 -13.54
C LYS A 3 33.24 32.12 -13.47
N GLY A 4 32.67 31.05 -12.92
CA GLY A 4 31.24 30.85 -12.76
C GLY A 4 30.65 31.70 -11.64
N GLU A 5 30.75 33.02 -11.75
CA GLU A 5 30.13 33.96 -10.82
C GLU A 5 28.76 34.36 -11.38
N VAL A 6 27.73 33.60 -11.00
CA VAL A 6 26.33 33.94 -11.26
C VAL A 6 25.73 34.50 -9.97
N ALA A 7 25.02 35.63 -10.07
CA ALA A 7 24.33 36.21 -8.92
C ALA A 7 23.30 35.22 -8.35
N ILE A 8 23.36 34.97 -7.04
CA ILE A 8 22.38 34.14 -6.33
C ILE A 8 21.04 34.90 -6.32
N GLN A 9 20.15 34.56 -7.26
CA GLN A 9 18.78 35.07 -7.26
C GLN A 9 17.92 34.15 -6.38
N GLY A 10 17.31 34.73 -5.34
CA GLY A 10 16.32 34.03 -4.54
C GLY A 10 15.10 33.68 -5.40
N ASN A 11 14.71 32.40 -5.42
CA ASN A 11 13.53 31.96 -6.17
C ASN A 11 12.27 32.69 -5.68
N SER A 12 11.44 33.13 -6.63
CA SER A 12 10.13 33.76 -6.43
C SER A 12 9.29 33.08 -5.35
N LYS A 13 8.51 33.85 -4.56
CA LYS A 13 7.56 33.42 -3.51
C LYS A 13 7.37 31.90 -3.47
N GLN A 14 8.24 31.23 -2.72
CA GLN A 14 8.14 29.79 -2.52
C GLN A 14 6.83 29.53 -1.77
N ASN A 15 5.81 29.07 -2.49
CA ASN A 15 4.69 28.41 -1.84
C ASN A 15 5.28 27.34 -0.92
N VAL A 16 4.79 27.28 0.32
CA VAL A 16 5.27 26.31 1.30
C VAL A 16 5.26 24.92 0.67
N ALA A 17 6.43 24.29 0.58
CA ALA A 17 6.55 22.97 -0.03
C ALA A 17 5.69 21.97 0.76
N ARG A 18 4.77 21.32 0.06
CA ARG A 18 3.86 20.31 0.61
C ARG A 18 3.86 19.09 -0.30
N LEU A 19 4.08 17.91 0.28
CA LEU A 19 3.77 16.65 -0.36
C LEU A 19 2.30 16.34 -0.05
N ARG A 20 1.49 16.15 -1.10
CA ARG A 20 0.06 15.82 -0.97
C ARG A 20 -0.18 14.45 -1.58
N LEU A 21 -0.76 13.57 -0.79
CA LEU A 21 -1.10 12.21 -1.18
C LEU A 21 -2.56 11.97 -0.82
N GLY A 22 -3.19 11.04 -1.52
CA GLY A 22 -4.57 10.69 -1.25
C GLY A 22 -5.06 9.57 -2.15
N PHE A 23 -6.19 9.02 -1.78
CA PHE A 23 -6.90 8.00 -2.54
C PHE A 23 -8.39 8.16 -2.28
N ALA A 24 -9.22 7.60 -3.14
CA ALA A 24 -10.64 7.51 -2.91
C ALA A 24 -11.21 6.20 -3.45
N ASP A 25 -12.29 5.76 -2.83
CA ASP A 25 -13.17 4.71 -3.34
C ASP A 25 -14.59 5.26 -3.52
N ASP A 26 -15.53 4.36 -3.79
CA ASP A 26 -16.94 4.66 -4.00
C ASP A 26 -17.63 5.28 -2.77
N LEU A 27 -17.08 5.08 -1.56
CA LEU A 27 -17.70 5.48 -0.30
C LEU A 27 -16.93 6.59 0.42
N PHE A 28 -15.61 6.59 0.35
CA PHE A 28 -14.76 7.53 1.07
C PHE A 28 -13.54 7.95 0.25
N GLY A 29 -13.16 9.21 0.42
CA GLY A 29 -11.86 9.71 0.04
C GLY A 29 -11.02 10.12 1.24
N TYR A 30 -9.71 10.00 1.09
CA TYR A 30 -8.70 10.36 2.07
C TYR A 30 -7.60 11.19 1.43
N SER A 31 -7.12 12.21 2.16
CA SER A 31 -5.93 12.95 1.79
C SER A 31 -5.06 13.26 2.99
N ILE A 32 -3.76 13.26 2.77
CA ILE A 32 -2.72 13.69 3.70
C ILE A 32 -1.83 14.73 3.05
N SER A 33 -1.53 15.80 3.79
CA SER A 33 -0.56 16.81 3.42
C SER A 33 0.59 16.81 4.41
N LEU A 34 1.78 16.53 3.92
CA LEU A 34 3.03 16.58 4.66
C LEU A 34 3.77 17.87 4.31
N GLY A 35 4.57 18.40 5.23
CA GLY A 35 5.53 19.45 4.91
C GLY A 35 6.49 19.74 6.04
N TYR A 36 7.38 20.70 5.81
CA TYR A 36 8.46 21.00 6.75
C TYR A 36 7.96 21.43 8.13
N PRO A 37 8.71 21.06 9.19
CA PRO A 37 8.49 21.55 10.54
C PRO A 37 8.85 23.03 10.63
N GLU A 38 8.52 23.64 11.77
CA GLU A 38 9.06 24.97 12.06
C GLU A 38 10.60 24.87 12.22
N PRO A 39 11.38 25.81 11.65
CA PRO A 39 12.83 25.76 11.75
C PRO A 39 13.29 25.69 13.22
N SER A 40 14.06 24.66 13.54
CA SER A 40 14.61 24.44 14.89
C SER A 40 16.04 23.92 14.81
N LEU A 41 16.77 24.01 15.93
CA LEU A 41 18.14 23.47 16.06
C LEU A 41 18.17 22.01 16.51
N LEU A 42 17.01 21.34 16.53
CA LEU A 42 16.89 19.95 16.95
C LEU A 42 17.28 18.99 15.81
N ALA A 43 17.62 17.75 16.18
CA ALA A 43 18.09 16.74 15.23
C ALA A 43 17.04 16.33 14.17
N PHE A 44 15.75 16.44 14.50
CA PHE A 44 14.62 16.11 13.62
C PHE A 44 14.00 17.33 12.93
N SER A 45 14.77 18.42 12.76
CA SER A 45 14.31 19.66 12.11
C SER A 45 13.97 19.52 10.61
N LEU A 46 14.11 18.33 10.04
CA LEU A 46 13.74 18.00 8.66
C LEU A 46 12.71 16.87 8.56
N ASP A 47 12.23 16.34 9.69
CA ASP A 47 11.21 15.30 9.68
C ASP A 47 9.89 15.88 9.16
N PRO A 48 9.21 15.21 8.20
CA PRO A 48 7.97 15.73 7.64
C PRO A 48 6.86 15.72 8.69
N GLU A 49 6.21 16.87 8.87
CA GLU A 49 5.04 17.02 9.70
C GLU A 49 3.76 16.90 8.88
N ILE A 50 2.77 16.19 9.43
CA ILE A 50 1.40 16.10 8.96
C ILE A 50 0.70 17.42 9.26
N LYS A 51 0.45 18.18 8.20
CA LYS A 51 -0.18 19.50 8.27
C LYS A 51 -1.69 19.40 8.20
N ARG A 52 -2.20 18.42 7.45
CA ARG A 52 -3.62 18.16 7.32
C ARG A 52 -3.88 16.72 6.92
N GLU A 53 -4.87 16.11 7.54
CA GLU A 53 -5.48 14.87 7.07
C GLU A 53 -6.99 15.08 6.99
N THR A 54 -7.62 14.53 5.96
CA THR A 54 -9.04 14.73 5.74
C THR A 54 -9.66 13.46 5.18
N ILE A 55 -10.82 13.09 5.72
CA ILE A 55 -11.69 12.03 5.19
C ILE A 55 -13.02 12.68 4.77
N TRP A 56 -13.52 12.31 3.60
CA TRP A 56 -14.82 12.76 3.10
C TRP A 56 -15.63 11.61 2.53
N ALA A 57 -16.94 11.78 2.46
CA ALA A 57 -17.85 10.84 1.80
C ALA A 57 -17.80 11.00 0.28
N GLY A 58 -17.76 9.87 -0.42
CA GLY A 58 -17.67 9.74 -1.87
C GLY A 58 -16.25 9.83 -2.43
N ASP A 59 -16.17 9.65 -3.75
CA ASP A 59 -14.94 9.62 -4.54
C ASP A 59 -14.32 11.02 -4.78
N VAL A 60 -15.14 12.07 -4.74
CA VAL A 60 -14.74 13.45 -5.01
C VAL A 60 -14.86 14.33 -3.78
N TYR A 61 -13.80 15.08 -3.48
CA TYR A 61 -13.79 16.05 -2.39
C TYR A 61 -14.83 17.15 -2.60
N LYS A 62 -15.72 17.31 -1.61
CA LYS A 62 -16.63 18.45 -1.49
C LYS A 62 -16.61 18.91 -0.03
N ALA A 63 -16.51 20.21 0.22
CA ALA A 63 -16.46 20.72 1.60
C ALA A 63 -17.62 20.22 2.50
N PRO A 64 -18.88 20.08 2.00
CA PRO A 64 -19.96 19.51 2.80
C PRO A 64 -19.87 18.00 3.06
N SER A 65 -19.07 17.25 2.30
CA SER A 65 -18.92 15.80 2.46
C SER A 65 -17.79 15.43 3.42
N VAL A 66 -17.04 16.39 3.97
CA VAL A 66 -15.96 16.12 4.92
C VAL A 66 -16.54 15.57 6.23
N LEU A 67 -16.03 14.40 6.62
CA LEU A 67 -16.43 13.66 7.83
C LEU A 67 -15.40 13.84 8.93
N VAL A 68 -14.11 13.79 8.59
CA VAL A 68 -13.00 13.98 9.53
C VAL A 68 -12.06 15.01 8.95
N ASP A 69 -11.65 15.97 9.76
CA ASP A 69 -10.67 16.97 9.39
C ASP A 69 -9.70 17.18 10.53
N ARG A 70 -8.44 16.84 10.26
CA ARG A 70 -7.32 17.17 11.12
C ARG A 70 -6.53 18.30 10.50
N THR A 71 -6.25 19.34 11.28
CA THR A 71 -5.33 20.42 10.91
C THR A 71 -4.29 20.60 12.03
N GLY A 72 -3.02 20.30 11.72
CA GLY A 72 -1.97 20.19 12.74
C GLY A 72 -2.37 19.20 13.85
N PRO A 73 -2.34 19.61 15.12
CA PRO A 73 -2.66 18.72 16.25
C PRO A 73 -4.17 18.54 16.51
N LEU A 74 -5.02 19.34 15.87
CA LEU A 74 -6.46 19.37 16.14
C LEU A 74 -7.22 18.43 15.19
N VAL A 75 -7.92 17.43 15.74
CA VAL A 75 -8.77 16.49 15.00
C VAL A 75 -10.24 16.79 15.30
N LYS A 76 -11.01 16.99 14.22
CA LYS A 76 -12.45 17.21 14.28
C LYS A 76 -13.21 16.16 13.49
N VAL A 77 -14.38 15.81 13.99
CA VAL A 77 -15.33 14.90 13.33
C VAL A 77 -16.66 15.59 13.11
N ARG A 78 -17.36 15.16 12.08
CA ARG A 78 -18.64 15.72 11.68
C ARG A 78 -19.76 14.99 12.40
N ASP A 79 -20.48 15.71 13.26
CA ASP A 79 -21.74 15.25 13.86
C ASP A 79 -22.91 16.01 13.23
N GLY A 80 -23.54 15.39 12.24
CA GLY A 80 -24.55 16.02 11.39
C GLY A 80 -24.04 17.28 10.68
N ARG A 81 -24.46 18.46 11.17
CA ARG A 81 -24.02 19.77 10.63
C ARG A 81 -22.95 20.45 11.46
N LYS A 82 -22.58 19.89 12.61
CA LYS A 82 -21.63 20.48 13.56
C LYS A 82 -20.27 19.76 13.48
N TRP A 83 -19.25 20.48 13.92
CA TRP A 83 -17.93 19.91 14.15
C TRP A 83 -17.77 19.65 15.64
N GLU A 84 -17.36 18.44 15.99
CA GLU A 84 -16.92 18.06 17.33
C GLU A 84 -15.40 17.89 17.32
N VAL A 85 -14.73 18.41 18.34
CA VAL A 85 -13.29 18.19 18.54
C VAL A 85 -13.12 16.90 19.34
N ILE A 86 -12.39 15.93 18.79
CA ILE A 86 -12.14 14.64 19.44
C ILE A 86 -10.71 14.51 19.98
N GLU A 87 -9.77 15.29 19.45
CA GLU A 87 -8.40 15.36 19.92
C GLU A 87 -7.84 16.76 19.65
N GLN A 88 -7.08 17.30 20.59
CA GLN A 88 -6.49 18.65 20.53
C GLN A 88 -4.96 18.63 20.43
N TYR A 89 -4.33 17.50 20.78
CA TYR A 89 -2.88 17.39 20.95
C TYR A 89 -2.33 16.17 20.19
N THR A 90 -2.80 15.89 18.98
CA THR A 90 -2.20 14.84 18.15
C THR A 90 -0.79 15.25 17.74
N PRO A 91 0.24 14.42 17.96
CA PRO A 91 1.59 14.73 17.50
C PRO A 91 1.64 14.89 15.98
N ASP A 92 2.37 15.89 15.49
CA ASP A 92 2.41 16.24 14.06
C ASP A 92 3.03 15.15 13.17
N PHE A 93 3.66 14.13 13.74
CA PHE A 93 4.22 12.99 13.00
C PHE A 93 3.33 11.72 13.03
N GLU A 94 2.29 11.68 13.88
CA GLU A 94 1.35 10.56 13.92
C GLU A 94 0.15 10.83 13.01
N SER A 95 -0.42 9.83 12.33
CA SER A 95 -1.61 9.96 11.46
C SER A 95 -2.93 9.86 12.24
N ILE A 96 -4.05 10.40 11.71
CA ILE A 96 -5.40 10.19 12.26
C ILE A 96 -5.75 8.71 12.45
N PHE A 97 -5.08 7.80 11.72
CA PHE A 97 -5.28 6.36 11.87
C PHE A 97 -4.73 5.80 13.19
N THR A 98 -3.90 6.53 13.94
CA THR A 98 -3.48 6.15 15.30
C THR A 98 -4.59 6.42 16.32
N GLN A 99 -5.48 7.39 16.04
CA GLN A 99 -6.52 7.90 16.93
C GLN A 99 -7.80 7.03 16.98
N ALA A 100 -7.69 5.72 16.74
CA ALA A 100 -8.82 4.78 16.64
C ALA A 100 -9.54 4.49 17.98
N VAL A 101 -9.45 5.40 18.96
CA VAL A 101 -10.01 5.24 20.31
C VAL A 101 -11.53 5.51 20.33
N TYR A 102 -12.07 6.25 19.36
CA TYR A 102 -13.49 6.65 19.31
C TYR A 102 -14.29 5.87 18.26
N ILE A 103 -14.34 4.54 18.40
CA ILE A 103 -15.00 3.62 17.45
C ILE A 103 -16.43 4.06 17.10
N ASP A 104 -17.19 4.53 18.09
CA ASP A 104 -18.59 4.94 17.91
C ASP A 104 -18.73 6.24 17.09
N LYS A 105 -17.69 7.07 17.05
CA LYS A 105 -17.74 8.40 16.41
C LYS A 105 -17.00 8.46 15.07
N THR A 106 -16.12 7.50 14.78
CA THR A 106 -15.25 7.54 13.60
C THR A 106 -15.15 6.21 12.84
N PRO A 107 -16.28 5.58 12.47
CA PRO A 107 -16.26 4.32 11.72
C PRO A 107 -15.49 4.42 10.38
N GLU A 108 -15.50 5.60 9.74
CA GLU A 108 -14.75 5.89 8.52
C GLU A 108 -13.23 5.82 8.71
N ILE A 109 -12.70 6.25 9.87
CA ILE A 109 -11.26 6.15 10.18
C ILE A 109 -10.86 4.67 10.24
N ILE A 110 -11.65 3.85 10.93
CA ILE A 110 -11.37 2.42 11.10
C ILE A 110 -11.43 1.70 9.76
N ARG A 111 -12.48 1.97 8.98
CA ARG A 111 -12.65 1.36 7.65
C ARG A 111 -11.46 1.67 6.74
N LEU A 112 -11.07 2.94 6.65
CA LEU A 112 -9.94 3.35 5.83
C LEU A 112 -8.61 2.80 6.37
N ARG A 113 -8.44 2.75 7.69
CA ARG A 113 -7.26 2.13 8.32
C ARG A 113 -7.11 0.67 7.93
N GLU A 114 -8.16 -0.13 8.06
CA GLU A 114 -8.11 -1.55 7.70
C GLU A 114 -7.89 -1.74 6.20
N LYS A 115 -8.47 -0.86 5.36
CA LYS A 115 -8.21 -0.86 3.92
C LYS A 115 -6.73 -0.58 3.61
N VAL A 116 -6.15 0.46 4.18
CA VAL A 116 -4.73 0.82 4.00
C VAL A 116 -3.82 -0.28 4.57
N LYS A 117 -4.18 -0.90 5.70
CA LYS A 117 -3.45 -2.04 6.27
C LYS A 117 -3.46 -3.27 5.35
N GLY A 118 -4.40 -3.37 4.41
CA GLY A 118 -4.43 -4.40 3.38
C GLY A 118 -3.48 -4.13 2.20
N TRP A 119 -2.98 -2.90 2.04
CA TRP A 119 -2.16 -2.54 0.88
C TRP A 119 -0.76 -3.10 0.98
N ARG A 120 -0.28 -3.70 -0.11
CA ARG A 120 1.10 -4.17 -0.26
C ARG A 120 1.66 -3.58 -1.53
N PHE A 121 2.90 -3.11 -1.44
CA PHE A 121 3.65 -2.58 -2.58
C PHE A 121 4.90 -3.44 -2.73
N TYR A 122 5.04 -4.07 -3.88
CA TYR A 122 6.22 -4.85 -4.24
C TYR A 122 6.93 -4.09 -5.36
N ASP A 123 8.21 -3.78 -5.16
CA ASP A 123 9.04 -3.10 -6.16
C ASP A 123 9.68 -4.14 -7.08
N HIS A 124 10.46 -5.05 -6.49
CA HIS A 124 11.18 -6.06 -7.25
C HIS A 124 11.36 -7.38 -6.49
N PHE A 125 11.14 -8.50 -7.18
CA PHE A 125 11.51 -9.83 -6.72
C PHE A 125 12.76 -10.32 -7.43
N ARG A 126 13.67 -10.94 -6.67
CA ARG A 126 14.78 -11.69 -7.26
C ARG A 126 14.24 -12.74 -8.20
N SER A 127 14.87 -12.86 -9.37
CA SER A 127 14.49 -13.80 -10.44
C SER A 127 15.62 -14.73 -10.84
N ASP A 128 16.81 -14.57 -10.24
CA ASP A 128 17.96 -15.45 -10.47
C ASP A 128 17.65 -16.90 -10.10
N LYS A 129 18.55 -17.82 -10.48
CA LYS A 129 18.36 -19.27 -10.30
C LYS A 129 18.02 -19.67 -8.86
N ASP A 130 18.57 -18.96 -7.88
CA ASP A 130 18.40 -19.25 -6.45
C ASP A 130 17.38 -18.30 -5.79
N ALA A 131 16.55 -17.62 -6.59
CA ALA A 131 15.48 -16.78 -6.10
C ALA A 131 14.54 -17.58 -5.19
N PRO A 132 14.17 -17.07 -3.99
CA PRO A 132 13.34 -17.81 -3.05
C PRO A 132 12.00 -18.28 -3.64
N ALA A 133 11.39 -17.48 -4.52
CA ALA A 133 10.15 -17.82 -5.22
C ALA A 133 10.25 -19.05 -6.14
N ARG A 134 11.47 -19.49 -6.50
CA ARG A 134 11.71 -20.68 -7.34
C ARG A 134 11.82 -21.98 -6.53
N LEU A 135 11.96 -21.88 -5.22
CA LEU A 135 12.25 -23.01 -4.34
C LEU A 135 10.98 -23.56 -3.67
N PRO A 136 10.90 -24.87 -3.39
CA PRO A 136 9.85 -25.41 -2.53
C PRO A 136 9.88 -24.77 -1.14
N GLN A 137 8.71 -24.42 -0.61
CA GLN A 137 8.58 -23.69 0.66
C GLN A 137 7.44 -24.28 1.51
N LEU A 138 7.42 -24.08 2.83
CA LEU A 138 6.41 -24.68 3.70
C LEU A 138 5.00 -24.12 3.42
N GLY A 139 4.05 -25.00 3.09
CA GLY A 139 2.66 -24.64 2.87
C GLY A 139 1.96 -24.22 4.16
N THR A 140 1.90 -22.91 4.41
CA THR A 140 1.07 -22.31 5.47
C THR A 140 0.14 -21.27 4.86
N ARG A 141 -0.94 -20.90 5.56
CA ARG A 141 -1.84 -19.86 5.05
C ARG A 141 -1.12 -18.51 5.05
N THR A 142 -0.89 -17.99 3.86
CA THR A 142 -0.10 -16.78 3.61
C THR A 142 -1.00 -15.73 2.94
N PRO A 143 -1.66 -14.85 3.73
CA PRO A 143 -2.51 -13.79 3.18
C PRO A 143 -1.71 -12.62 2.58
N VAL A 144 -0.40 -12.56 2.86
CA VAL A 144 0.51 -11.51 2.40
C VAL A 144 1.77 -12.18 1.88
N LEU A 145 2.09 -11.97 0.60
CA LEU A 145 3.34 -12.41 0.00
C LEU A 145 4.52 -11.68 0.67
N SER A 146 5.57 -12.42 1.01
CA SER A 146 6.79 -11.85 1.59
C SER A 146 7.56 -11.01 0.57
N GLN A 147 8.34 -10.03 1.03
CA GLN A 147 9.04 -9.08 0.16
C GLN A 147 10.07 -9.73 -0.78
N ASP A 148 10.58 -10.91 -0.43
CA ASP A 148 11.50 -11.71 -1.25
C ASP A 148 10.81 -12.81 -2.05
N GLY A 149 9.48 -12.95 -1.91
CA GLY A 149 8.64 -13.90 -2.63
C GLY A 149 8.81 -15.36 -2.22
N HIS A 150 9.49 -15.67 -1.10
CA HIS A 150 9.79 -17.06 -0.73
C HIS A 150 8.56 -17.92 -0.46
N ASP A 151 7.43 -17.30 -0.13
CA ASP A 151 6.15 -17.93 0.19
C ASP A 151 5.12 -17.83 -0.96
N LEU A 152 5.59 -17.56 -2.19
CA LEU A 152 4.74 -17.38 -3.37
C LEU A 152 3.73 -18.50 -3.59
N ALA A 153 4.16 -19.76 -3.50
CA ALA A 153 3.28 -20.90 -3.68
C ALA A 153 2.16 -20.95 -2.62
N ALA A 154 2.48 -20.64 -1.36
CA ALA A 154 1.48 -20.57 -0.28
C ALA A 154 0.54 -19.37 -0.45
N ALA A 155 1.05 -18.21 -0.88
CA ALA A 155 0.23 -17.03 -1.11
C ALA A 155 -0.80 -17.28 -2.22
N LEU A 156 -0.37 -17.85 -3.34
CA LEU A 156 -1.27 -18.24 -4.44
C LEU A 156 -2.29 -19.29 -4.01
N GLN A 157 -1.87 -20.33 -3.28
CA GLN A 157 -2.79 -21.33 -2.74
C GLN A 157 -3.81 -20.71 -1.77
N THR A 158 -3.39 -19.71 -0.98
CA THR A 158 -4.29 -19.00 -0.06
C THR A 158 -5.37 -18.22 -0.83
N ILE A 159 -5.02 -17.60 -1.97
CA ILE A 159 -6.01 -16.95 -2.86
C ILE A 159 -6.98 -17.99 -3.43
N ILE A 160 -6.49 -19.15 -3.85
CA ILE A 160 -7.33 -20.23 -4.39
C ILE A 160 -8.35 -20.73 -3.35
N GLU A 161 -7.94 -20.86 -2.07
CA GLU A 161 -8.80 -21.43 -1.02
C GLU A 161 -9.81 -20.44 -0.43
N ILE A 162 -9.40 -19.19 -0.16
CA ILE A 162 -10.20 -18.23 0.62
C ILE A 162 -10.27 -16.83 0.00
N GLY A 163 -9.57 -16.59 -1.11
CA GLY A 163 -9.55 -15.32 -1.82
C GLY A 163 -10.42 -15.33 -3.07
N ASP A 164 -10.06 -14.46 -4.02
CA ASP A 164 -10.72 -14.37 -5.32
C ASP A 164 -10.00 -15.27 -6.35
N SER A 165 -10.36 -16.55 -6.35
CA SER A 165 -9.77 -17.54 -7.25
C SER A 165 -10.09 -17.26 -8.72
N GLN A 166 -11.24 -16.65 -9.01
CA GLN A 166 -11.63 -16.30 -10.37
C GLN A 166 -10.76 -15.17 -10.91
N ALA A 167 -10.61 -14.08 -10.17
CA ALA A 167 -9.74 -12.97 -10.56
C ALA A 167 -8.28 -13.44 -10.75
N LEU A 168 -7.80 -14.37 -9.92
CA LEU A 168 -6.47 -14.97 -10.09
C LEU A 168 -6.35 -15.72 -11.43
N VAL A 169 -7.31 -16.58 -11.77
CA VAL A 169 -7.30 -17.32 -13.03
C VAL A 169 -7.35 -16.38 -14.23
N GLU A 170 -8.23 -15.37 -14.18
CA GLU A 170 -8.37 -14.36 -15.25
C GLU A 170 -7.07 -13.55 -15.43
N THR A 171 -6.42 -13.17 -14.33
CA THR A 171 -5.13 -12.45 -14.37
C THR A 171 -4.02 -13.30 -14.98
N ILE A 172 -3.95 -14.58 -14.64
CA ILE A 172 -2.95 -15.51 -15.21
C ILE A 172 -3.20 -15.74 -16.71
N GLU A 173 -4.46 -15.88 -17.14
CA GLU A 173 -4.80 -16.05 -18.55
C GLU A 173 -4.48 -14.79 -19.37
N ASP A 174 -4.72 -13.59 -18.82
CA ASP A 174 -4.38 -12.31 -19.46
C ASP A 174 -2.85 -12.15 -19.62
N ALA A 175 -2.09 -12.46 -18.57
CA ALA A 175 -0.63 -12.36 -18.59
C ALA A 175 0.04 -13.44 -19.47
N PHE A 176 -0.47 -14.68 -19.42
CA PHE A 176 0.12 -15.84 -20.08
C PHE A 176 -0.97 -16.70 -20.76
N PRO A 177 -1.47 -16.31 -21.95
CA PRO A 177 -2.56 -17.00 -22.62
C PRO A 177 -2.32 -18.50 -22.82
N GLY A 178 -3.33 -19.32 -22.53
CA GLY A 178 -3.24 -20.78 -22.61
C GLY A 178 -2.42 -21.42 -21.50
N THR A 179 -2.13 -20.69 -20.42
CA THR A 179 -1.42 -21.18 -19.24
C THR A 179 -2.37 -21.36 -18.07
N LYS A 180 -2.22 -22.45 -17.32
CA LYS A 180 -2.94 -22.67 -16.05
C LYS A 180 -1.98 -22.74 -14.89
N LEU A 181 -2.30 -22.00 -13.84
CA LEU A 181 -1.60 -22.07 -12.57
C LEU A 181 -1.94 -23.37 -11.84
N GLY A 182 -0.93 -24.03 -11.28
CA GLY A 182 -1.05 -25.14 -10.35
C GLY A 182 -0.12 -24.95 -9.15
N ILE A 183 -0.50 -25.53 -8.02
CA ILE A 183 0.33 -25.60 -6.81
C ILE A 183 0.57 -27.07 -6.50
N LYS A 184 1.82 -27.51 -6.59
CA LYS A 184 2.21 -28.86 -6.23
C LYS A 184 2.53 -28.92 -4.74
N MET A 185 1.86 -29.83 -4.05
CA MET A 185 2.03 -30.09 -2.63
C MET A 185 2.80 -31.40 -2.44
N TYR A 186 3.94 -31.32 -1.76
CA TYR A 186 4.74 -32.49 -1.39
C TYR A 186 4.25 -33.09 -0.07
N GLU A 187 4.51 -34.38 0.17
CA GLU A 187 4.12 -35.09 1.40
C GLU A 187 4.72 -34.46 2.67
N ASN A 188 5.88 -33.81 2.55
CA ASN A 188 6.54 -33.09 3.64
C ASN A 188 5.95 -31.68 3.90
N GLY A 189 4.79 -31.37 3.32
CA GLY A 189 4.09 -30.10 3.49
C GLY A 189 4.69 -28.93 2.72
N HIS A 190 5.66 -29.15 1.84
CA HIS A 190 6.20 -28.08 1.00
C HIS A 190 5.35 -27.87 -0.25
N PHE A 191 5.18 -26.62 -0.67
CA PHE A 191 4.47 -26.21 -1.88
C PHE A 191 5.44 -25.61 -2.89
N ILE A 192 5.16 -25.81 -4.17
CA ILE A 192 5.86 -25.15 -5.28
C ILE A 192 4.87 -24.78 -6.38
N VAL A 193 5.12 -23.65 -7.06
CA VAL A 193 4.34 -23.22 -8.22
C VAL A 193 4.66 -24.09 -9.43
N GLU A 194 3.61 -24.47 -10.15
CA GLU A 194 3.67 -25.15 -11.43
C GLU A 194 2.81 -24.41 -12.46
N LEU A 195 3.29 -24.31 -13.71
CA LEU A 195 2.51 -23.78 -14.82
C LEU A 195 2.28 -24.87 -15.86
N TYR A 196 1.01 -25.09 -16.21
CA TYR A 196 0.60 -25.95 -17.31
C TYR A 196 0.44 -25.09 -18.56
N GLN A 197 1.20 -25.39 -19.61
CA GLN A 197 1.12 -24.66 -20.87
C GLN A 197 0.64 -25.57 -22.00
N GLN A 198 -0.14 -25.01 -22.92
CA GLN A 198 -0.58 -25.73 -24.11
C GLN A 198 0.62 -26.25 -24.91
N GLY A 199 0.59 -27.55 -25.26
CA GLY A 199 1.65 -28.20 -26.03
C GLY A 199 2.73 -28.89 -25.17
N LEU A 200 2.77 -28.66 -23.86
CA LEU A 200 3.63 -29.41 -22.94
C LEU A 200 2.89 -30.61 -22.34
N LEU A 201 3.60 -31.74 -22.21
CA LEU A 201 3.06 -32.98 -21.63
C LEU A 201 3.18 -33.03 -20.10
N ARG A 202 3.90 -32.07 -19.51
CA ARG A 202 4.07 -31.93 -18.05
C ARG A 202 4.06 -30.45 -17.67
N PRO A 203 3.72 -30.11 -16.41
CA PRO A 203 3.90 -28.75 -15.94
C PRO A 203 5.38 -28.35 -15.86
N LEU A 204 5.62 -27.05 -15.99
CA LEU A 204 6.90 -26.40 -15.67
C LEU A 204 6.90 -26.00 -14.20
N SER A 205 7.94 -26.41 -13.47
CA SER A 205 8.12 -25.96 -12.08
C SER A 205 8.63 -24.53 -12.02
N ALA A 206 8.47 -23.88 -10.86
CA ALA A 206 8.98 -22.53 -10.61
C ALA A 206 10.48 -22.34 -10.97
N SER A 207 11.30 -23.38 -10.83
CA SER A 207 12.73 -23.36 -11.18
C SER A 207 13.00 -23.29 -12.69
N GLU A 208 12.02 -23.62 -13.52
CA GLU A 208 12.11 -23.65 -14.99
C GLU A 208 11.51 -22.40 -15.63
N LEU A 209 10.85 -21.53 -14.86
CA LEU A 209 10.18 -20.34 -15.37
C LEU A 209 11.20 -19.29 -15.84
N SER A 210 10.89 -18.59 -16.92
CA SER A 210 11.70 -17.44 -17.34
C SER A 210 11.61 -16.31 -16.30
N ASP A 211 12.62 -15.44 -16.27
CA ASP A 211 12.61 -14.28 -15.37
C ASP A 211 11.38 -13.37 -15.60
N GLY A 212 10.91 -13.27 -16.84
CA GLY A 212 9.72 -12.50 -17.18
C GLY A 212 8.40 -13.19 -16.83
N THR A 213 8.39 -14.50 -16.61
CA THR A 213 7.21 -15.23 -16.14
C THR A 213 7.09 -15.19 -14.62
N LEU A 214 8.23 -15.12 -13.92
CA LEU A 214 8.28 -15.07 -12.47
C LEU A 214 8.03 -13.65 -11.90
N ARG A 215 8.39 -12.62 -12.66
CA ARG A 215 8.12 -11.21 -12.33
C ARG A 215 6.69 -10.83 -12.65
#